data_AF-A0A9D1IW08-F1
#
_entry.id   AF-A0A9D1IW08-F1
#
_cell.length_a   1.000
_cell.length_b   1.000
_cell.length_c   1.000
_cell.angle_alpha   90.00
_cell.angle_beta   90.00
_cell.angle_gamma   90.00
#
_symmetry.space_group_name_H-M   'P 1'
#
loop_
_entity.id
_entity.type
_entity.pdbx_description
1 polymer ?
#
loop_
_entity_poly.entity_id
_entity_poly.type
_entity_poly.pdbx_seq_one_letter_code
_entity_poly.pdbx_strand_id
1 'polypeptide(L)'
;MNEFLQTVAENVTFLLTCLGIFLALVLLAVAAERFLLPAHRKLSPARSVSFVAIFAALGGVLMFFEIPLFFAPSFYEMDLSELPVLICTFYLGPVAGVVCEFLKVVIKLLLKGTSTAFVGDFANFVVGCAMVLPASMVYHIRKSKKTALIGLAVGTLVMTVFGSAFNALYLIPKFAQLFHMPLDAIIAMGTEVNASIHSVWTLVLFAVVPFNLLKGVVVSALTLLLYKRVERLFFRSSAPSAQAHTSL
;
A
#
# COMPACT_ATOMS: atom_id res chain seq x y z
N MET A 1 -4.64 -30.97 -6.35
CA MET A 1 -4.05 -29.85 -5.60
C MET A 1 -4.74 -28.58 -6.11
N ASN A 2 -5.25 -27.71 -5.25
CA ASN A 2 -5.87 -26.45 -5.71
C ASN A 2 -4.84 -25.67 -6.52
N GLU A 3 -5.23 -25.11 -7.67
CA GLU A 3 -4.35 -24.36 -8.59
C GLU A 3 -3.50 -23.31 -7.85
N PHE A 4 -4.11 -22.61 -6.88
CA PHE A 4 -3.41 -21.69 -5.98
C PHE A 4 -2.29 -22.34 -5.16
N LEU A 5 -2.51 -23.51 -4.57
CA LEU A 5 -1.48 -24.22 -3.78
C LEU A 5 -0.32 -24.68 -4.66
N GLN A 6 -0.60 -25.02 -5.92
CA GLN A 6 0.44 -25.34 -6.89
C GLN A 6 1.27 -24.09 -7.21
N THR A 7 0.64 -22.96 -7.50
CA THR A 7 1.36 -21.69 -7.73
C THR A 7 2.21 -21.30 -6.51
N VAL A 8 1.71 -21.50 -5.29
CA VAL A 8 2.48 -21.30 -4.05
C VAL A 8 3.72 -22.20 -4.01
N ALA A 9 3.55 -23.50 -4.30
CA ALA A 9 4.64 -24.47 -4.27
C ALA A 9 5.74 -24.16 -5.31
N GLU A 10 5.36 -23.66 -6.48
CA GLU A 10 6.29 -23.27 -7.55
C GLU A 10 7.08 -21.99 -7.22
N ASN A 11 6.54 -21.13 -6.33
CA ASN A 11 7.08 -19.80 -6.05
C ASN A 11 7.54 -19.60 -4.59
N VAL A 12 7.79 -20.67 -3.84
CA VAL A 12 8.15 -20.61 -2.40
C VAL A 12 9.31 -19.65 -2.12
N THR A 13 10.40 -19.72 -2.89
CA THR A 13 11.57 -18.84 -2.70
C THR A 13 11.22 -17.36 -2.85
N PHE A 14 10.32 -17.03 -3.80
CA PHE A 14 9.85 -15.67 -3.97
C PHE A 14 8.98 -15.23 -2.79
N LEU A 15 8.06 -16.09 -2.34
CA LEU A 15 7.22 -15.82 -1.16
C LEU A 15 8.03 -15.63 0.13
N LEU A 16 9.09 -16.41 0.33
CA LEU A 16 10.03 -16.21 1.45
C LEU A 16 10.75 -14.87 1.38
N THR A 17 11.10 -14.42 0.16
CA THR A 17 11.68 -13.08 -0.06
C THR A 17 10.66 -11.99 0.29
N CYS A 18 9.41 -12.14 -0.13
CA CYS A 18 8.31 -11.23 0.23
C CYS A 18 8.14 -11.13 1.76
N LEU A 19 8.17 -12.27 2.45
CA LEU A 19 8.08 -12.31 3.91
C LEU A 19 9.27 -11.63 4.59
N GLY A 20 10.50 -11.85 4.10
CA GLY A 20 11.69 -11.18 4.61
C GLY A 20 11.61 -9.66 4.47
N ILE A 21 11.11 -9.18 3.32
CA ILE A 21 10.91 -7.74 3.07
C ILE A 21 9.82 -7.16 3.97
N PHE A 22 8.71 -7.89 4.18
CA PHE A 22 7.69 -7.49 5.16
C PHE A 22 8.30 -7.30 6.56
N LEU A 23 9.08 -8.27 7.05
CA LEU A 23 9.72 -8.18 8.36
C LEU A 23 10.69 -6.99 8.42
N ALA A 24 11.48 -6.75 7.38
CA ALA A 24 12.38 -5.60 7.30
C ALA A 24 11.61 -4.26 7.35
N LEU A 25 10.48 -4.15 6.65
CA LEU A 25 9.64 -2.95 6.68
C LEU A 25 8.98 -2.74 8.05
N VAL A 26 8.56 -3.81 8.73
CA VAL A 26 8.06 -3.72 10.11
C VAL A 26 9.17 -3.20 11.04
N LEU A 27 10.39 -3.73 10.95
CA LEU A 27 11.52 -3.26 11.75
C LEU A 27 11.83 -1.78 11.48
N LEU A 28 11.82 -1.37 10.22
CA LEU A 28 12.01 0.02 9.83
C LEU A 28 10.90 0.93 10.37
N ALA A 29 9.64 0.49 10.31
CA ALA A 29 8.50 1.24 10.86
C ALA A 29 8.60 1.36 12.39
N VAL A 30 9.01 0.29 13.08
CA VAL A 30 9.25 0.29 14.54
C VAL A 30 10.38 1.26 14.89
N ALA A 31 11.48 1.24 14.13
CA ALA A 31 12.58 2.17 14.33
C ALA A 31 12.13 3.64 14.11
N ALA A 32 11.36 3.90 13.06
CA ALA A 32 10.81 5.23 12.80
C ALA A 32 9.91 5.72 13.94
N GLU A 33 8.99 4.88 14.43
CA GLU A 33 8.13 5.22 15.57
C GLU A 33 8.91 5.46 16.86
N ARG A 34 9.99 4.71 17.08
CA ARG A 34 10.76 4.77 18.32
C ARG A 34 11.75 5.94 18.36
N PHE A 35 12.37 6.25 17.22
CA PHE A 35 13.50 7.19 17.16
C PHE A 35 13.19 8.51 16.47
N LEU A 36 12.23 8.55 15.54
CA LEU A 36 12.00 9.72 14.69
C LEU A 36 10.70 10.47 15.03
N LEU A 37 9.73 9.80 15.64
CA LEU A 37 8.39 10.35 15.87
C LEU A 37 8.16 10.69 17.34
N PRO A 38 7.42 11.77 17.63
CA PRO A 38 7.03 12.08 19.00
C PRO A 38 6.12 10.98 19.55
N ALA A 39 6.18 10.77 20.86
CA ALA A 39 5.30 9.83 21.54
C ALA A 39 3.84 10.21 21.26
N HIS A 40 3.08 9.25 20.76
CA HIS A 40 1.65 9.40 20.52
C HIS A 40 0.86 8.50 21.46
N ARG A 41 -0.41 8.85 21.69
CA ARG A 41 -1.30 8.03 22.50
C ARG A 41 -1.49 6.66 21.85
N LYS A 42 -1.03 5.61 22.53
CA LYS A 42 -1.26 4.23 22.12
C LYS A 42 -2.66 3.79 22.57
N LEU A 43 -3.38 3.11 21.70
CA LEU A 43 -4.62 2.41 22.07
C LEU A 43 -4.29 1.12 22.81
N SER A 44 -5.31 0.50 23.43
CA SER A 44 -5.14 -0.85 23.94
C SER A 44 -4.80 -1.82 22.80
N PRO A 45 -4.01 -2.88 23.05
CA PRO A 45 -3.63 -3.84 22.02
C PRO A 45 -4.84 -4.40 21.26
N ALA A 46 -5.91 -4.75 21.99
CA ALA A 46 -7.16 -5.23 21.39
C ALA A 46 -7.75 -4.24 20.38
N ARG A 47 -7.83 -2.95 20.73
CA ARG A 47 -8.35 -1.93 19.79
C ARG A 47 -7.46 -1.77 18.59
N SER A 48 -6.14 -1.69 18.78
CA SER A 48 -5.19 -1.56 17.66
C SER A 48 -5.33 -2.71 16.66
N VAL A 49 -5.38 -3.95 17.16
CA VAL A 49 -5.58 -5.13 16.32
C VAL A 49 -6.92 -5.08 15.59
N SER A 50 -8.02 -4.71 16.27
CA SER A 50 -9.34 -4.59 15.62
C SER A 50 -9.33 -3.55 14.50
N PHE A 51 -8.73 -2.38 14.72
CA PHE A 51 -8.64 -1.34 13.70
C PHE A 51 -7.82 -1.81 12.49
N VAL A 52 -6.65 -2.39 12.72
CA VAL A 52 -5.81 -2.94 11.64
C VAL A 52 -6.58 -4.01 10.86
N ALA A 53 -7.25 -4.94 11.54
CA ALA A 53 -8.01 -6.01 10.89
C ALA A 53 -9.17 -5.46 10.03
N ILE A 54 -9.95 -4.51 10.55
CA ILE A 54 -11.07 -3.89 9.82
C ILE A 54 -10.57 -3.15 8.58
N PHE A 55 -9.54 -2.30 8.72
CA PHE A 55 -9.02 -1.54 7.58
C PHE A 55 -8.30 -2.42 6.55
N ALA A 56 -7.60 -3.48 7.00
CA ALA A 56 -7.00 -4.45 6.11
C ALA A 56 -8.06 -5.23 5.32
N ALA A 57 -9.16 -5.63 5.97
CA ALA A 57 -10.28 -6.29 5.30
C ALA A 57 -10.96 -5.36 4.28
N LEU A 58 -11.21 -4.10 4.64
CA LEU A 58 -11.74 -3.10 3.72
C LEU A 58 -10.81 -2.90 2.51
N GLY A 59 -9.50 -2.77 2.74
CA GLY A 59 -8.52 -2.67 1.66
C GLY A 59 -8.49 -3.93 0.79
N GLY A 60 -8.49 -5.12 1.40
CA GLY A 60 -8.48 -6.39 0.69
C GLY A 60 -9.70 -6.57 -0.20
N VAL A 61 -10.88 -6.14 0.27
CA VAL A 61 -12.11 -6.09 -0.56
C VAL A 61 -12.00 -5.05 -1.67
N LEU A 62 -11.41 -3.88 -1.42
CA LEU A 62 -11.21 -2.87 -2.47
C LEU A 62 -10.27 -3.33 -3.59
N MET A 63 -9.33 -4.23 -3.33
CA MET A 63 -8.52 -4.87 -4.37
C MET A 63 -9.35 -5.79 -5.30
N PHE A 64 -10.59 -6.13 -4.98
CA PHE A 64 -11.45 -6.86 -5.93
C PHE A 64 -11.90 -5.97 -7.08
N PHE A 65 -11.94 -4.66 -6.85
CA PHE A 65 -12.34 -3.63 -7.80
C PHE A 65 -11.12 -3.00 -8.48
N GLU A 66 -10.17 -3.85 -8.88
CA GLU A 66 -9.01 -3.52 -9.70
C GLU A 66 -9.46 -3.17 -11.13
N ILE A 67 -9.08 -1.97 -11.61
CA ILE A 67 -9.44 -1.44 -12.92
C ILE A 67 -8.18 -1.40 -13.79
N PRO A 68 -8.14 -2.10 -14.94
CA PRO A 68 -7.00 -2.01 -15.85
C PRO A 68 -6.92 -0.61 -16.46
N LEU A 69 -5.69 -0.15 -16.72
CA LEU A 69 -5.45 1.21 -17.21
C LEU A 69 -5.36 1.23 -18.73
N PHE A 70 -6.06 2.16 -19.36
CA PHE A 70 -6.08 2.29 -20.83
C PHE A 70 -4.72 2.66 -21.46
N PHE A 71 -3.76 3.14 -20.67
CA PHE A 71 -2.45 3.61 -21.13
C PHE A 71 -1.29 2.68 -20.69
N ALA A 72 -1.59 1.56 -20.04
CA ALA A 72 -0.60 0.60 -19.57
C ALA A 72 -1.02 -0.84 -19.90
N PRO A 73 -0.08 -1.81 -19.93
CA PRO A 73 -0.42 -3.22 -20.02
C PRO A 73 -1.43 -3.67 -18.94
N SER A 74 -2.22 -4.70 -19.23
CA SER A 74 -3.32 -5.17 -18.37
C SER A 74 -2.89 -5.65 -16.98
N PHE A 75 -1.62 -5.98 -16.77
CA PHE A 75 -1.10 -6.32 -15.44
C PHE A 75 -0.87 -5.10 -14.53
N TYR A 76 -1.02 -3.87 -15.04
CA TYR A 76 -1.12 -2.65 -14.23
C TYR A 76 -2.59 -2.32 -13.96
N GLU A 77 -3.03 -2.70 -12.77
CA GLU A 77 -4.40 -2.47 -12.30
C GLU A 77 -4.42 -1.40 -11.22
N MET A 78 -5.40 -0.49 -11.32
CA MET A 78 -5.64 0.56 -10.35
C MET A 78 -6.73 0.13 -9.39
N ASP A 79 -6.43 0.23 -8.10
CA ASP A 79 -7.35 -0.02 -7.00
C ASP A 79 -7.29 1.14 -5.99
N LEU A 80 -8.25 1.18 -5.07
CA LEU A 80 -8.34 2.21 -4.02
C LEU A 80 -8.01 1.64 -2.63
N SER A 81 -7.28 0.53 -2.56
CA SER A 81 -7.08 -0.22 -1.31
C SER A 81 -6.13 0.47 -0.33
N GLU A 82 -5.27 1.39 -0.79
CA GLU A 82 -4.40 2.19 0.07
C GLU A 82 -5.16 3.24 0.87
N LEU A 83 -6.38 3.61 0.45
CA LEU A 83 -7.22 4.56 1.19
C LEU A 83 -7.53 4.05 2.61
N PRO A 84 -8.07 2.83 2.82
CA PRO A 84 -8.17 2.21 4.14
C PRO A 84 -6.85 2.17 4.91
N VAL A 85 -5.73 1.86 4.24
CA VAL A 85 -4.43 1.76 4.91
C VAL A 85 -3.94 3.12 5.39
N LEU A 86 -4.06 4.17 4.58
CA LEU A 86 -3.71 5.54 4.95
C LEU A 86 -4.54 6.05 6.13
N ILE A 87 -5.83 5.75 6.16
CA ILE A 87 -6.68 6.08 7.31
C ILE A 87 -6.20 5.34 8.56
N CYS A 88 -5.92 4.04 8.45
CA CYS A 88 -5.41 3.21 9.54
C CYS A 88 -4.07 3.73 10.06
N THR A 89 -3.12 4.03 9.18
CA THR A 89 -1.78 4.49 9.56
C THR A 89 -1.77 5.91 10.11
N PHE A 90 -2.62 6.81 9.62
CA PHE A 90 -2.76 8.16 10.20
C PHE A 90 -3.35 8.08 11.61
N TYR A 91 -4.19 7.09 11.87
CA TYR A 91 -4.76 6.88 13.19
C TYR A 91 -3.79 6.23 14.18
N LEU A 92 -3.15 5.13 13.78
CA LEU A 92 -2.39 4.26 14.68
C LEU A 92 -0.86 4.40 14.59
N GLY A 93 -0.32 4.86 13.46
CA GLY A 93 1.12 5.00 13.23
C GLY A 93 1.66 4.18 12.06
N PRO A 94 2.94 4.39 11.70
CA PRO A 94 3.64 3.66 10.62
C PRO A 94 3.58 2.13 10.71
N VAL A 95 3.76 1.54 11.90
CA VAL A 95 3.79 0.07 12.06
C VAL A 95 2.44 -0.53 11.70
N ALA A 96 1.35 0.10 12.16
CA ALA A 96 0.00 -0.31 11.80
C ALA A 96 -0.25 -0.19 10.29
N GLY A 97 0.37 0.79 9.63
CA GLY A 97 0.33 0.93 8.17
C GLY A 97 0.92 -0.27 7.45
N VAL A 98 2.16 -0.65 7.78
CA VAL A 98 2.84 -1.81 7.14
C VAL A 98 2.08 -3.12 7.39
N VAL A 99 1.61 -3.34 8.62
CA VAL A 99 0.85 -4.56 8.95
C VAL A 99 -0.50 -4.58 8.22
N CYS A 100 -1.18 -3.44 8.15
CA CYS A 100 -2.45 -3.31 7.42
C CYS A 100 -2.26 -3.57 5.92
N GLU A 101 -1.22 -2.99 5.30
CA GLU A 101 -0.85 -3.19 3.90
C GLU A 101 -0.56 -4.67 3.59
N PHE A 102 0.18 -5.35 4.48
CA PHE A 102 0.48 -6.77 4.33
C PHE A 102 -0.78 -7.64 4.41
N LEU A 103 -1.60 -7.43 5.46
CA LEU A 103 -2.83 -8.20 5.65
C LEU A 103 -3.84 -7.98 4.52
N LYS A 104 -3.93 -6.75 4.01
CA LYS A 104 -4.73 -6.39 2.83
C LYS A 104 -4.40 -7.30 1.64
N VAL A 105 -3.11 -7.41 1.31
CA VAL A 105 -2.65 -8.26 0.19
C VAL A 105 -2.86 -9.75 0.47
N VAL A 106 -2.60 -10.21 1.70
CA VAL A 106 -2.88 -11.60 2.11
C VAL A 106 -4.36 -11.93 1.94
N ILE A 107 -5.27 -11.04 2.37
CA ILE A 107 -6.72 -11.24 2.23
C ILE A 107 -7.10 -11.34 0.75
N LYS A 108 -6.58 -10.44 -0.11
CA LYS A 108 -6.82 -10.53 -1.56
C LYS A 108 -6.33 -11.85 -2.14
N LEU A 109 -5.12 -12.30 -1.77
CA LEU A 109 -4.56 -13.56 -2.24
C LEU A 109 -5.39 -14.78 -1.80
N LEU A 110 -5.90 -14.78 -0.56
CA LEU A 110 -6.72 -15.89 -0.05
C LEU A 110 -8.10 -15.97 -0.72
N LEU A 111 -8.65 -14.85 -1.16
CA LEU A 111 -10.00 -14.77 -1.70
C LEU A 111 -10.05 -14.80 -3.25
N LYS A 112 -9.11 -14.14 -3.94
CA LYS A 112 -9.05 -14.03 -5.41
C LYS A 112 -7.88 -14.80 -6.03
N GLY A 113 -6.85 -15.11 -5.26
CA GLY A 113 -5.60 -15.65 -5.78
C GLY A 113 -4.73 -14.60 -6.48
N THR A 114 -3.80 -15.06 -7.32
CA THR A 114 -2.88 -14.22 -8.09
C THR A 114 -2.98 -14.52 -9.58
N SER A 115 -2.96 -13.47 -10.39
CA SER A 115 -2.86 -13.53 -11.86
C SER A 115 -1.46 -13.15 -12.36
N THR A 116 -0.54 -12.82 -11.44
CA THR A 116 0.78 -12.25 -11.75
C THR A 116 1.92 -13.02 -11.10
N ALA A 117 1.72 -14.30 -10.80
CA ALA A 117 2.68 -15.14 -10.09
C ALA A 117 3.22 -14.46 -8.82
N PHE A 118 2.32 -13.82 -8.07
CA PHE A 118 2.58 -13.00 -6.87
C PHE A 118 3.36 -11.70 -7.08
N VAL A 119 3.89 -11.41 -8.28
CA VAL A 119 4.71 -10.20 -8.51
C VAL A 119 3.88 -8.93 -8.38
N GLY A 120 2.67 -8.92 -8.93
CA GLY A 120 1.74 -7.78 -8.81
C GLY A 120 1.28 -7.57 -7.37
N ASP A 121 0.98 -8.65 -6.66
CA ASP A 121 0.59 -8.61 -5.24
C ASP A 121 1.72 -8.06 -4.36
N PHE A 122 2.94 -8.52 -4.63
CA PHE A 122 4.14 -8.04 -3.96
C PHE A 122 4.45 -6.57 -4.33
N ALA A 123 4.27 -6.18 -5.59
CA ALA A 123 4.40 -4.80 -6.03
C ALA A 123 3.40 -3.90 -5.28
N ASN A 124 2.13 -4.31 -5.19
CA ASN A 124 1.10 -3.57 -4.47
C ASN A 124 1.51 -3.34 -3.01
N PHE A 125 2.00 -4.37 -2.31
CA PHE A 125 2.49 -4.25 -0.94
C PHE A 125 3.68 -3.28 -0.79
N VAL A 126 4.77 -3.47 -1.55
CA VAL A 126 6.01 -2.70 -1.36
C VAL A 126 5.86 -1.27 -1.86
N VAL A 127 5.22 -1.06 -3.02
CA VAL A 127 4.95 0.27 -3.56
C VAL A 127 3.93 1.01 -2.69
N GLY A 128 2.91 0.30 -2.16
CA GLY A 128 1.99 0.84 -1.15
C GLY A 128 2.72 1.30 0.11
N CYS A 129 3.62 0.49 0.66
CA CYS A 129 4.47 0.88 1.80
C CYS A 129 5.34 2.11 1.49
N ALA A 130 5.86 2.23 0.26
CA ALA A 130 6.64 3.40 -0.18
C ALA A 130 5.82 4.70 -0.23
N MET A 131 4.48 4.62 -0.32
CA MET A 131 3.58 5.76 -0.12
C MET A 131 3.24 5.97 1.36
N VAL A 132 2.81 4.91 2.02
CA VAL A 132 2.20 4.91 3.36
C VAL A 132 3.20 5.34 4.44
N LEU A 133 4.42 4.81 4.41
CA LEU A 133 5.43 5.10 5.43
C LEU A 133 5.84 6.58 5.46
N PRO A 134 6.36 7.18 4.37
CA PRO A 134 6.73 8.59 4.39
C PRO A 134 5.53 9.51 4.68
N ALA A 135 4.34 9.19 4.16
CA ALA A 135 3.14 9.97 4.44
C ALA A 135 2.78 9.96 5.93
N SER A 136 2.79 8.77 6.55
CA SER A 136 2.46 8.61 7.97
C SER A 136 3.50 9.26 8.88
N MET A 137 4.79 9.17 8.53
CA MET A 137 5.87 9.79 9.30
C MET A 137 5.72 11.31 9.32
N VAL A 138 5.56 11.94 8.15
CA VAL A 138 5.35 13.40 8.05
C VAL A 138 4.11 13.83 8.83
N TYR A 139 3.02 13.07 8.74
CA TYR A 139 1.81 13.36 9.50
C TYR A 139 2.02 13.27 11.03
N HIS A 140 2.77 12.26 11.49
CA HIS A 140 2.98 12.00 12.92
C HIS A 140 3.99 12.93 13.59
N ILE A 141 4.85 13.62 12.84
CA ILE A 141 5.71 14.69 13.40
C ILE A 141 4.85 15.77 14.07
N ARG A 142 3.77 16.20 13.39
CA ARG A 142 2.81 17.17 13.95
C ARG A 142 1.44 16.99 13.32
N LYS A 143 0.53 16.27 13.98
CA LYS A 143 -0.79 15.94 13.43
C LYS A 143 -1.61 17.19 13.09
N SER A 144 -1.84 17.43 11.79
CA SER A 144 -2.64 18.56 11.30
C SER A 144 -3.11 18.28 9.87
N LYS A 145 -4.08 19.08 9.36
CA LYS A 145 -4.46 19.04 7.94
C LYS A 145 -3.28 19.33 7.02
N LYS A 146 -2.44 20.29 7.40
CA LYS A 146 -1.29 20.74 6.61
C LYS A 146 -0.26 19.62 6.46
N THR A 147 0.09 18.96 7.56
CA THR A 147 1.05 17.84 7.54
C THR A 147 0.47 16.59 6.91
N ALA A 148 -0.84 16.36 6.97
CA ALA A 148 -1.49 15.29 6.19
C ALA A 148 -1.34 15.54 4.68
N LEU A 149 -1.63 16.76 4.22
CA LEU A 149 -1.47 17.14 2.81
C LEU A 149 0.00 17.00 2.35
N ILE A 150 0.94 17.54 3.13
CA ILE A 150 2.38 17.44 2.82
C ILE A 150 2.82 15.97 2.82
N GLY A 151 2.41 15.19 3.83
CA GLY A 151 2.76 13.78 3.94
C GLY A 151 2.26 12.98 2.74
N LEU A 152 1.02 13.19 2.31
CA LEU A 152 0.46 12.53 1.12
C LEU A 152 1.18 12.93 -0.17
N ALA A 153 1.57 14.19 -0.32
CA ALA A 153 2.38 14.64 -1.45
C ALA A 153 3.76 13.97 -1.44
N VAL A 154 4.45 13.97 -0.29
CA VAL A 154 5.75 13.31 -0.14
C VAL A 154 5.62 11.81 -0.41
N GLY A 155 4.62 11.15 0.15
CA GLY A 155 4.38 9.72 -0.08
C GLY A 155 4.09 9.39 -1.53
N THR A 156 3.30 10.22 -2.22
CA THR A 156 3.07 10.06 -3.66
C THR A 156 4.38 10.17 -4.45
N LEU A 157 5.21 11.17 -4.17
CA LEU A 157 6.49 11.33 -4.85
C LEU A 157 7.46 10.19 -4.56
N VAL A 158 7.56 9.75 -3.31
CA VAL A 158 8.41 8.61 -2.93
C VAL A 158 7.92 7.34 -3.62
N MET A 159 6.61 7.07 -3.62
CA MET A 159 6.02 5.95 -4.33
C MET A 159 6.31 6.00 -5.83
N THR A 160 6.17 7.17 -6.47
CA THR A 160 6.46 7.32 -7.90
C THR A 160 7.93 7.04 -8.20
N VAL A 161 8.87 7.63 -7.45
CA VAL A 161 10.31 7.44 -7.69
C VAL A 161 10.72 6.00 -7.38
N PHE A 162 10.44 5.52 -6.17
CA PHE A 162 10.80 4.17 -5.74
C PHE A 162 10.08 3.12 -6.58
N GLY A 163 8.77 3.24 -6.76
CA GLY A 163 7.96 2.28 -7.51
C GLY A 163 8.38 2.19 -8.98
N SER A 164 8.77 3.31 -9.60
CA SER A 164 9.29 3.29 -10.98
C SER A 164 10.66 2.62 -11.07
N ALA A 165 11.59 2.97 -10.17
CA ALA A 165 12.90 2.32 -10.12
C ALA A 165 12.78 0.82 -9.80
N PHE A 166 11.92 0.46 -8.86
CA PHE A 166 11.68 -0.92 -8.47
C PHE A 166 11.03 -1.74 -9.59
N ASN A 167 10.13 -1.13 -10.37
CA ASN A 167 9.60 -1.75 -11.57
C ASN A 167 10.69 -2.02 -12.62
N ALA A 168 11.51 -1.01 -12.92
CA ALA A 168 12.57 -1.14 -13.92
C ALA A 168 13.61 -2.20 -13.55
N LEU A 169 14.05 -2.19 -12.29
CA LEU A 169 15.21 -2.96 -11.84
C LEU A 169 14.85 -4.36 -11.33
N TYR A 170 13.62 -4.57 -10.84
CA TYR A 170 13.25 -5.81 -10.17
C TYR A 170 11.92 -6.39 -10.65
N LEU A 171 10.80 -5.65 -10.58
CA LEU A 171 9.48 -6.26 -10.79
C LEU A 171 9.27 -6.75 -12.22
N ILE A 172 9.58 -5.94 -13.24
CA ILE A 172 9.39 -6.35 -14.64
C ILE A 172 10.31 -7.53 -15.01
N PRO A 173 11.63 -7.50 -14.71
CA PRO A 173 12.49 -8.68 -14.90
C PRO A 173 12.00 -9.91 -14.12
N LYS A 174 11.52 -9.73 -12.88
CA LYS A 174 11.04 -10.84 -12.06
C LYS A 174 9.74 -11.42 -12.59
N PHE A 175 8.85 -10.57 -13.10
CA PHE A 175 7.63 -10.99 -13.80
C PHE A 175 7.97 -11.85 -15.02
N ALA A 176 8.91 -11.40 -15.85
CA ALA A 176 9.40 -12.19 -17.00
C ALA A 176 9.91 -13.57 -16.57
N GLN A 177 10.71 -13.60 -15.50
CA GLN A 177 11.29 -14.82 -14.96
C GLN A 177 10.23 -15.81 -14.45
N LEU A 178 9.26 -15.34 -13.66
CA LEU A 178 8.24 -16.21 -13.05
C LEU A 178 7.19 -16.70 -14.06
N PHE A 179 6.94 -15.94 -15.13
CA PHE A 179 6.09 -16.36 -16.24
C PHE A 179 6.81 -17.16 -17.33
N HIS A 180 8.13 -17.37 -17.18
CA HIS A 180 8.96 -18.00 -18.21
C HIS A 180 8.82 -17.35 -19.60
N MET A 181 8.60 -16.03 -19.63
CA MET A 181 8.42 -15.27 -20.86
C MET A 181 9.64 -14.37 -21.13
N PRO A 182 9.99 -14.14 -22.41
CA PRO A 182 11.06 -13.19 -22.74
C PRO A 182 10.65 -11.77 -22.34
N LEU A 183 11.62 -11.00 -21.84
CA LEU A 183 11.41 -9.60 -21.45
C LEU A 183 10.85 -8.76 -22.61
N ASP A 184 11.28 -9.06 -23.84
CA ASP A 184 10.81 -8.40 -25.06
C ASP A 184 9.31 -8.61 -25.30
N ALA A 185 8.73 -9.74 -24.87
CA ALA A 185 7.28 -9.94 -24.95
C ALA A 185 6.52 -9.02 -24.00
N ILE A 186 7.06 -8.72 -22.81
CA ILE A 186 6.46 -7.74 -21.89
C ILE A 186 6.56 -6.33 -22.49
N ILE A 187 7.70 -6.01 -23.09
CA ILE A 187 7.89 -4.71 -23.76
C ILE A 187 6.89 -4.58 -24.92
N ALA A 188 6.69 -5.63 -25.71
CA ALA A 188 5.73 -5.66 -26.82
C ALA A 188 4.29 -5.41 -26.36
N MET A 189 3.87 -6.00 -25.23
CA MET A 189 2.56 -5.68 -24.62
C MET A 189 2.42 -4.18 -24.28
N GLY A 190 3.52 -3.55 -23.88
CA GLY A 190 3.56 -2.09 -23.70
C GLY A 190 3.49 -1.33 -25.02
N THR A 191 4.23 -1.77 -26.03
CA THR A 191 4.25 -1.15 -27.37
C THR A 191 2.87 -1.15 -28.03
N GLU A 192 2.07 -2.20 -27.83
CA GLU A 192 0.69 -2.29 -28.33
C GLU A 192 -0.22 -1.20 -27.75
N VAL A 193 0.00 -0.81 -26.49
CA VAL A 193 -0.77 0.24 -25.82
C VAL A 193 -0.21 1.64 -26.13
N ASN A 194 1.12 1.77 -26.19
CA ASN A 194 1.79 3.02 -26.53
C ASN A 194 3.03 2.73 -27.37
N ALA A 195 2.98 3.13 -28.64
CA ALA A 195 4.03 2.92 -29.62
C ALA A 195 5.39 3.53 -29.23
N SER A 196 5.47 4.42 -28.23
CA SER A 196 6.74 4.98 -27.72
C SER A 196 7.48 4.05 -26.74
N ILE A 197 6.88 2.92 -26.38
CA ILE A 197 7.48 1.91 -25.49
C ILE A 197 8.30 0.93 -26.32
N HIS A 198 9.64 0.96 -26.14
CA HIS A 198 10.58 0.08 -26.86
C HIS A 198 11.61 -0.60 -25.93
N SER A 199 11.54 -0.31 -24.64
CA SER A 199 12.44 -0.83 -23.61
C SER A 199 11.74 -0.83 -22.25
N VAL A 200 12.30 -1.53 -21.26
CA VAL A 200 11.83 -1.48 -19.86
C VAL A 200 11.80 -0.04 -19.34
N TRP A 201 12.80 0.78 -19.65
CA TRP A 201 12.88 2.17 -19.18
C TRP A 201 11.76 3.03 -19.77
N THR A 202 11.47 2.88 -21.06
CA THR A 202 10.35 3.58 -21.70
C THR A 202 9.00 3.05 -21.21
N LEU A 203 8.86 1.75 -20.93
CA LEU A 203 7.66 1.17 -20.31
C LEU A 203 7.43 1.81 -18.93
N VAL A 204 8.49 1.92 -18.13
CA VAL A 204 8.42 2.55 -16.81
C VAL A 204 8.06 4.04 -16.92
N LEU A 205 8.68 4.75 -17.85
CA LEU A 205 8.44 6.18 -18.04
C LEU A 205 7.00 6.47 -18.50
N PHE A 206 6.48 5.70 -19.45
CA PHE A 206 5.18 5.97 -20.08
C PHE A 206 3.99 5.24 -19.44
N ALA A 207 4.22 4.17 -18.66
CA ALA A 207 3.16 3.46 -17.96
C ALA A 207 3.29 3.61 -16.44
N VAL A 208 4.44 3.26 -15.85
CA VAL A 208 4.59 3.14 -14.39
C VAL A 208 4.60 4.49 -13.68
N VAL A 209 5.35 5.46 -14.18
CA VAL A 209 5.40 6.83 -13.63
C VAL A 209 4.01 7.47 -13.62
N PRO A 210 3.28 7.55 -14.75
CA PRO A 210 1.94 8.14 -14.76
C PRO A 210 0.95 7.33 -13.92
N PHE A 211 1.04 6.00 -13.91
CA PHE A 211 0.22 5.17 -13.04
C PHE A 211 0.42 5.51 -11.56
N ASN A 212 1.67 5.53 -11.07
CA ASN A 212 1.95 5.82 -9.67
C ASN A 212 1.52 7.24 -9.28
N LEU A 213 1.72 8.22 -10.17
CA LEU A 213 1.22 9.59 -9.93
C LEU A 213 -0.31 9.63 -9.85
N LEU A 214 -1.01 9.00 -10.80
CA LEU A 214 -2.46 8.93 -10.82
C LEU A 214 -2.99 8.26 -9.55
N LYS A 215 -2.46 7.08 -9.21
CA LYS A 215 -2.84 6.31 -8.02
C LYS A 215 -2.61 7.14 -6.76
N GLY A 216 -1.42 7.71 -6.60
CA GLY A 216 -1.07 8.52 -5.43
C GLY A 216 -1.96 9.75 -5.27
N VAL A 217 -2.25 10.47 -6.36
CA VAL A 217 -3.14 11.65 -6.33
C VAL A 217 -4.57 11.27 -5.97
N VAL A 218 -5.15 10.25 -6.62
CA VAL A 218 -6.54 9.84 -6.37
C VAL A 218 -6.71 9.33 -4.94
N VAL A 219 -5.83 8.43 -4.49
CA VAL A 219 -5.86 7.91 -3.13
C VAL A 219 -5.65 9.02 -2.09
N SER A 220 -4.72 9.94 -2.35
CA SER A 220 -4.47 11.09 -1.45
C SER A 220 -5.67 12.01 -1.34
N ALA A 221 -6.32 12.34 -2.47
CA ALA A 221 -7.52 13.18 -2.49
C ALA A 221 -8.65 12.55 -1.68
N LEU A 222 -8.94 11.26 -1.90
CA LEU A 222 -9.96 10.53 -1.15
C LEU A 222 -9.62 10.43 0.35
N THR A 223 -8.34 10.22 0.68
CA THR A 223 -7.88 10.17 2.07
C THR A 223 -8.13 11.50 2.76
N LEU A 224 -7.80 12.63 2.14
CA LEU A 224 -8.03 13.96 2.70
C LEU A 224 -9.51 14.27 2.95
N LEU A 225 -10.39 13.78 2.08
CA LEU A 225 -11.85 13.93 2.23
C LEU A 225 -12.40 13.11 3.40
N LEU A 226 -11.89 11.89 3.59
CA LEU A 226 -12.49 10.91 4.50
C LEU A 226 -11.85 10.87 5.88
N TYR A 227 -10.53 11.07 6.01
CA TYR A 227 -9.83 10.85 7.27
C TYR A 227 -10.38 11.71 8.41
N LYS A 228 -10.83 12.94 8.12
CA LYS A 228 -11.46 13.86 9.09
C LYS A 228 -12.83 13.41 9.57
N ARG A 229 -13.61 12.77 8.69
CA ARG A 229 -14.93 12.23 9.05
C ARG A 229 -14.74 11.01 9.95
N VAL A 230 -13.76 10.17 9.60
CA VAL A 230 -13.35 9.00 10.40
C VAL A 230 -12.77 9.43 11.76
N GLU A 231 -11.93 10.47 11.79
CA GLU A 231 -11.40 11.07 13.02
C GLU A 231 -12.55 11.52 13.95
N ARG A 232 -13.56 12.22 13.44
CA ARG A 232 -14.68 12.62 14.30
C ARG A 232 -15.48 11.45 14.88
N LEU A 233 -15.58 10.33 14.17
CA LEU A 233 -16.34 9.16 14.62
C LEU A 233 -15.59 8.38 15.70
N PHE A 234 -14.29 8.15 15.53
CA PHE A 234 -13.53 7.34 16.49
C PHE A 234 -12.99 8.13 17.69
N PHE A 235 -12.82 9.45 17.57
CA PHE A 235 -12.20 10.26 18.63
C PHE A 235 -13.21 10.83 19.64
N ARG A 236 -14.51 10.87 19.32
CA ARG A 236 -15.54 11.47 20.20
C ARG A 236 -15.96 10.57 21.38
N SER A 237 -15.67 9.27 21.33
CA SER A 237 -15.98 8.31 22.42
C SER A 237 -14.98 8.31 23.59
N SER A 238 -13.97 9.19 23.58
CA SER A 238 -12.91 9.22 24.62
C SER A 238 -12.83 10.56 25.37
N ALA A 239 -13.83 11.43 25.27
CA ALA A 239 -13.97 12.51 26.23
C ALA A 239 -14.34 11.89 27.60
N PRO A 240 -13.66 12.23 28.70
CA PRO A 240 -14.10 11.82 30.02
C PRO A 240 -15.53 12.32 30.23
N SER A 241 -16.41 11.46 30.72
CA SER A 241 -17.68 11.88 31.30
C SER A 241 -17.37 12.86 32.43
N ALA A 242 -17.51 14.16 32.15
CA ALA A 242 -17.42 15.18 33.17
C ALA A 242 -18.61 15.00 34.12
N GLN A 243 -18.28 14.67 35.37
CA GLN A 243 -19.00 15.04 36.60
C GLN A 243 -20.50 14.71 36.65
N ALA A 244 -20.82 13.57 37.26
CA ALA A 244 -22.09 13.35 37.94
C ALA A 244 -21.83 12.74 39.33
N HIS A 245 -21.08 13.47 40.17
CA HIS A 245 -21.04 13.22 41.62
C HIS A 245 -20.74 14.53 42.35
N THR A 246 -21.79 15.30 42.62
CA THR A 246 -21.88 16.24 43.74
C THR A 246 -23.35 16.42 44.09
N SER A 247 -23.82 15.62 45.05
CA SER A 247 -24.94 15.97 45.92
C SER A 247 -24.92 15.04 47.14
N LEU A 248 -24.07 15.37 48.11
CA LEU A 248 -24.39 15.37 49.53
C LEU A 248 -23.73 16.60 50.14
#